data_AF-A0A2P5EA75-F1
#
_entry.id   AF-A0A2P5EA75-F1
#
_cell.length_a   1.000
_cell.length_b   1.000
_cell.length_c   1.000
_cell.angle_alpha   90.00
_cell.angle_beta   90.00
_cell.angle_gamma   90.00
#
_symmetry.space_group_name_H-M   'P 1'
#
loop_
_entity.id
_entity.type
_entity.pdbx_description
1 polymer ?
#
loop_
_entity_poly.entity_id
_entity_poly.type
_entity_poly.pdbx_seq_one_letter_code
_entity_poly.pdbx_strand_id
1 'polypeptide(L)'
;MIEWFMNFYGATKTWNKKPIECICKAGEVIFVPNGWWHLVINLEESIAITQNNVNRRNLLNVLDFLQRPNASKLVSGTRDRVNLCEKFKSAFEASFPGTIDQLVKKAEDKKAEEEKLSLWDSVTDSKAGVFKFSF
;
A
#
# COMPACT_ATOMS: atom_id res chain seq x y z
N MET A 1 2.66 -16.04 -18.21
CA MET A 1 1.51 -15.88 -17.29
C MET A 1 0.82 -17.21 -17.02
N ILE A 2 0.37 -17.95 -18.04
CA ILE A 2 -0.16 -19.32 -17.89
C ILE A 2 0.84 -20.26 -17.22
N GLU A 3 2.12 -20.18 -17.59
CA GLU A 3 3.19 -20.97 -16.97
C GLU A 3 3.27 -20.81 -15.44
N TRP A 4 3.09 -19.58 -14.94
CA TRP A 4 3.12 -19.36 -13.49
C TRP A 4 1.96 -20.08 -12.81
N PHE A 5 0.77 -20.02 -13.42
CA PHE A 5 -0.43 -20.69 -12.90
C PHE A 5 -0.25 -22.22 -12.91
N MET A 6 0.28 -22.78 -13.99
CA MET A 6 0.50 -24.23 -14.09
C MET A 6 1.54 -24.74 -13.09
N ASN A 7 2.62 -23.98 -12.86
CA ASN A 7 3.77 -24.45 -12.09
C ASN A 7 3.73 -24.06 -10.60
N PHE A 8 3.16 -22.91 -10.25
CA PHE A 8 3.30 -22.35 -8.89
C PHE A 8 1.97 -22.15 -8.16
N TYR A 9 0.84 -21.98 -8.86
CA TYR A 9 -0.45 -21.75 -8.19
C TYR A 9 -0.85 -22.91 -7.28
N GLY A 10 -0.62 -24.16 -7.70
CA GLY A 10 -0.88 -25.34 -6.87
C GLY A 10 -0.13 -25.33 -5.53
N ALA A 11 1.09 -24.79 -5.51
CA ALA A 11 1.90 -24.67 -4.30
C ALA A 11 1.32 -23.69 -3.28
N THR A 12 0.50 -22.72 -3.72
CA THR A 12 -0.11 -21.73 -2.82
C THR A 12 -1.09 -22.34 -1.82
N LYS A 13 -1.62 -23.54 -2.10
CA LYS A 13 -2.56 -24.26 -1.23
C LYS A 13 -1.96 -24.65 0.13
N THR A 14 -0.65 -24.80 0.20
CA THR A 14 0.09 -25.17 1.43
C THR A 14 0.70 -23.96 2.14
N TRP A 15 0.55 -22.75 1.59
CA TRP A 15 1.12 -21.55 2.20
C TRP A 15 0.37 -21.17 3.48
N ASN A 16 1.11 -20.70 4.49
CA ASN A 16 0.54 -20.20 5.73
C ASN A 16 -0.38 -18.98 5.48
N LYS A 17 0.00 -18.12 4.52
CA LYS A 17 -0.85 -17.03 4.02
C LYS A 17 -1.23 -17.33 2.57
N LYS A 18 -2.50 -17.69 2.37
CA LYS A 18 -3.05 -18.01 1.05
C LYS A 18 -3.39 -16.72 0.29
N PRO A 19 -3.29 -16.73 -1.05
CA PRO A 19 -3.80 -15.63 -1.87
C PRO A 19 -5.31 -15.46 -1.64
N ILE A 20 -5.79 -14.23 -1.79
CA ILE A 20 -7.22 -13.93 -1.83
C ILE A 20 -7.68 -14.15 -3.27
N GLU A 21 -8.73 -14.95 -3.43
CA GLU A 21 -9.25 -15.36 -4.73
C GLU A 21 -10.71 -14.92 -4.86
N CYS A 22 -11.06 -14.39 -6.03
CA CYS A 22 -12.43 -13.99 -6.34
C CYS A 22 -12.69 -14.04 -7.85
N ILE A 23 -13.96 -14.07 -8.23
CA ILE A 23 -14.41 -13.91 -9.61
C ILE A 23 -15.12 -12.57 -9.70
N CYS A 24 -14.64 -11.69 -10.57
CA CYS A 24 -15.32 -10.44 -10.89
C CYS A 24 -16.37 -10.71 -11.95
N LYS A 25 -17.65 -10.50 -11.63
CA LYS A 25 -18.75 -10.59 -12.59
C LYS A 25 -18.96 -9.27 -13.32
N ALA A 26 -19.71 -9.31 -14.42
CA ALA A 26 -20.10 -8.12 -15.16
C ALA A 26 -20.79 -7.09 -14.24
N GLY A 27 -20.32 -5.84 -14.29
CA GLY A 27 -20.81 -4.75 -13.46
C GLY A 27 -20.20 -4.64 -12.06
N GLU A 28 -19.40 -5.62 -11.63
CA GLU A 28 -18.67 -5.54 -10.35
C GLU A 28 -17.38 -4.73 -10.49
N VAL A 29 -16.92 -4.17 -9.36
CA VAL A 29 -15.70 -3.37 -9.29
C VAL A 29 -14.78 -3.93 -8.21
N ILE A 30 -13.54 -4.21 -8.59
CA ILE A 30 -12.49 -4.61 -7.65
C ILE A 30 -11.61 -3.40 -7.33
N PHE A 31 -11.45 -3.11 -6.04
CA PHE A 31 -10.44 -2.18 -5.55
C PHE A 31 -9.18 -2.94 -5.12
N VAL A 32 -8.05 -2.65 -5.75
CA VAL A 32 -6.74 -3.21 -5.40
C VAL A 32 -5.93 -2.17 -4.61
N PRO A 33 -5.65 -2.39 -3.31
CA PRO A 33 -4.84 -1.45 -2.53
C PRO A 33 -3.42 -1.34 -3.05
N ASN A 34 -2.79 -0.17 -2.84
CA ASN A 34 -1.41 0.04 -3.29
C ASN A 34 -0.45 -0.95 -2.60
N GLY A 35 0.48 -1.51 -3.37
CA GLY A 35 1.46 -2.49 -2.88
C GLY A 35 0.97 -3.96 -2.91
N TRP A 36 -0.28 -4.22 -3.29
CA TRP A 36 -0.78 -5.59 -3.43
C TRP A 36 -0.36 -6.21 -4.76
N TRP A 37 0.33 -7.36 -4.67
CA TRP A 37 0.52 -8.25 -5.81
C TRP A 37 -0.82 -8.81 -6.25
N HIS A 38 -1.12 -8.73 -7.55
CA HIS A 38 -2.37 -9.22 -8.11
C HIS A 38 -2.15 -9.81 -9.50
N LEU A 39 -2.96 -10.80 -9.84
CA LEU A 39 -2.97 -11.50 -11.12
C LEU A 39 -4.43 -11.68 -11.54
N VAL A 40 -4.72 -11.43 -12.82
CA VAL A 40 -6.07 -11.51 -13.38
C VAL A 40 -6.06 -12.49 -14.55
N ILE A 41 -7.05 -13.38 -14.60
CA ILE A 41 -7.28 -14.33 -15.69
C ILE A 41 -8.71 -14.11 -16.19
N ASN A 42 -8.85 -13.85 -17.49
CA ASN A 42 -10.17 -13.81 -18.12
C ASN A 42 -10.65 -15.26 -18.33
N LEU A 43 -11.77 -15.61 -17.70
CA LEU A 43 -12.38 -16.95 -17.81
C LEU A 43 -13.28 -17.09 -19.05
N GLU A 44 -13.74 -15.96 -19.58
CA GLU A 44 -14.57 -15.83 -20.77
C GLU A 44 -14.18 -14.55 -21.53
N GLU A 45 -14.75 -14.31 -22.72
CA GLU A 45 -14.55 -13.04 -23.43
C GLU A 45 -15.02 -11.87 -22.56
N SER A 46 -14.13 -10.91 -22.31
CA SER A 46 -14.34 -9.88 -21.29
C SER A 46 -13.73 -8.55 -21.71
N ILE A 47 -14.43 -7.47 -21.35
CA ILE A 47 -13.94 -6.09 -21.46
C ILE A 47 -13.97 -5.46 -20.07
N ALA A 48 -12.86 -4.86 -19.66
CA ALA A 48 -12.74 -4.15 -18.39
C ALA A 48 -12.01 -2.82 -18.59
N ILE A 49 -12.32 -1.84 -17.73
CA ILE A 49 -11.61 -0.55 -17.66
C ILE A 49 -10.98 -0.44 -16.27
N THR A 50 -9.71 -0.04 -16.23
CA THR A 50 -8.95 0.12 -14.99
C THR A 50 -8.40 1.53 -14.87
N GLN A 51 -8.29 2.01 -13.63
CA GLN A 51 -7.66 3.29 -13.33
C GLN A 51 -6.83 3.17 -12.05
N ASN A 52 -5.57 3.59 -12.13
CA ASN A 52 -4.78 3.84 -10.93
C ASN A 52 -5.16 5.20 -10.36
N ASN A 53 -5.38 5.28 -9.04
CA ASN A 53 -5.74 6.54 -8.39
C ASN A 53 -4.75 6.94 -7.30
N VAL A 54 -4.66 8.25 -7.07
CA VAL A 54 -3.98 8.85 -5.93
C VAL A 54 -5.03 9.54 -5.08
N ASN A 55 -5.02 9.25 -3.79
CA ASN A 55 -5.92 9.85 -2.81
C ASN A 55 -5.17 10.07 -1.48
N ARG A 56 -5.81 10.72 -0.51
CA ARG A 56 -5.18 11.07 0.78
C ARG A 56 -4.61 9.86 1.54
N ARG A 57 -5.13 8.64 1.32
CA ARG A 57 -4.67 7.42 2.02
C ARG A 57 -3.35 6.87 1.45
N ASN A 58 -3.10 7.05 0.15
CA ASN A 58 -1.89 6.54 -0.50
C ASN A 58 -0.91 7.62 -0.93
N LEU A 59 -1.23 8.91 -0.71
CA LEU A 59 -0.43 10.04 -1.17
C LEU A 59 1.04 9.96 -0.73
N LEU A 60 1.30 9.66 0.55
CA LEU A 60 2.69 9.56 1.05
C LEU A 60 3.47 8.43 0.37
N ASN A 61 2.81 7.30 0.08
CA ASN A 61 3.44 6.20 -0.66
C ASN A 61 3.76 6.58 -2.12
N VAL A 62 2.89 7.40 -2.73
CA VAL A 62 3.12 7.91 -4.09
C VAL A 62 4.27 8.91 -4.11
N LEU A 63 4.35 9.81 -3.13
CA LEU A 63 5.46 10.75 -3.00
C LEU A 63 6.79 10.02 -2.80
N ASP A 64 6.84 9.02 -1.91
CA ASP A 64 8.01 8.14 -1.74
C ASP A 64 8.39 7.46 -3.06
N PHE A 65 7.42 6.87 -3.76
CA PHE A 65 7.66 6.23 -5.04
C PHE A 65 8.25 7.19 -6.09
N LEU A 66 7.71 8.41 -6.19
CA LEU A 66 8.17 9.40 -7.17
C LEU A 66 9.57 9.94 -6.89
N GLN A 67 10.05 9.86 -5.64
CA GLN A 67 11.42 10.23 -5.27
C GLN A 67 12.47 9.19 -5.67
N ARG A 68 12.06 7.96 -6.01
CA ARG A 68 13.00 6.89 -6.36
C ARG A 68 13.72 7.19 -7.68
N PRO A 69 15.01 6.84 -7.80
CA PRO A 69 15.81 7.18 -8.99
C PRO A 69 15.29 6.56 -10.30
N ASN A 70 14.54 5.45 -10.21
CA ASN A 70 13.94 4.78 -11.35
C ASN A 70 12.48 5.16 -11.61
N ALA A 71 11.86 6.04 -10.81
CA ALA A 71 10.45 6.38 -10.90
C ALA A 71 10.06 6.91 -12.30
N SER A 72 10.92 7.74 -12.90
CA SER A 72 10.73 8.30 -14.24
C SER A 72 10.57 7.24 -15.34
N LYS A 73 11.15 6.04 -15.16
CA LYS A 73 10.99 4.90 -16.08
C LYS A 73 9.69 4.13 -15.87
N LEU A 74 9.13 4.21 -14.65
CA LEU A 74 7.98 3.43 -14.20
C LEU A 74 6.65 4.20 -14.32
N VAL A 75 6.69 5.53 -14.38
CA VAL A 75 5.50 6.35 -14.59
C VAL A 75 5.18 6.45 -16.08
N SER A 76 3.93 6.18 -16.45
CA SER A 76 3.39 6.36 -17.81
C SER A 76 2.34 7.48 -17.84
N GLY A 77 1.80 7.81 -19.01
CA GLY A 77 0.71 8.79 -19.15
C GLY A 77 1.14 10.27 -19.11
N THR A 78 2.41 10.58 -18.85
CA THR A 78 2.98 11.93 -18.97
C THR A 78 4.24 11.94 -19.85
N ARG A 79 4.39 13.02 -20.64
CA ARG A 79 5.55 13.28 -21.50
C ARG A 79 6.72 13.86 -20.72
N ASP A 80 6.44 14.73 -19.75
CA ASP A 80 7.46 15.36 -18.91
C ASP A 80 7.52 14.67 -17.55
N ARG A 81 8.69 14.06 -17.29
CA ARG A 81 8.97 13.28 -16.07
C ARG A 81 10.14 13.86 -15.27
N VAL A 82 10.71 14.98 -15.71
CA VAL A 82 11.81 15.65 -15.01
C VAL A 82 11.21 16.36 -13.80
N ASN A 83 11.79 16.14 -12.62
CA ASN A 83 11.32 16.72 -11.35
C ASN A 83 9.82 16.48 -11.12
N LEU A 84 9.34 15.29 -11.50
CA LEU A 84 7.92 14.95 -11.46
C LEU A 84 7.37 14.97 -10.04
N CYS A 85 8.17 14.54 -9.07
CA CYS A 85 7.79 14.57 -7.66
C CYS A 85 7.52 16.01 -7.19
N GLU A 86 8.42 16.95 -7.50
CA GLU A 86 8.28 18.35 -7.10
C GLU A 86 7.08 19.01 -7.80
N LYS A 87 6.92 18.76 -9.10
CA LYS A 87 5.78 19.26 -9.88
C LYS A 87 4.46 18.76 -9.32
N PHE A 88 4.37 17.46 -9.04
CA PHE A 88 3.18 16.86 -8.46
C PHE A 88 2.90 17.42 -7.05
N LYS A 89 3.91 17.48 -6.18
CA LYS A 89 3.79 18.04 -4.83
C LYS A 89 3.30 19.49 -4.87
N SER A 90 3.88 20.32 -5.72
CA SER A 90 3.52 21.73 -5.85
C SER A 90 2.09 21.93 -6.37
N ALA A 91 1.69 21.17 -7.40
CA ALA A 91 0.34 21.23 -7.94
C ALA A 91 -0.71 20.73 -6.93
N PHE A 92 -0.39 19.67 -6.18
CA PHE A 92 -1.26 19.15 -5.13
C PHE A 92 -1.42 20.15 -3.99
N GLU A 93 -0.32 20.76 -3.54
CA GLU A 93 -0.33 21.77 -2.47
C GLU A 93 -1.09 23.05 -2.89
N ALA A 94 -0.95 23.49 -4.14
CA ALA A 94 -1.73 24.60 -4.68
C ALA A 94 -3.24 24.31 -4.71
N SER A 95 -3.63 23.05 -4.94
CA SER A 95 -5.03 22.62 -4.97
C SER A 95 -5.61 22.32 -3.58
N PHE A 96 -4.78 21.80 -2.67
CA PHE A 96 -5.18 21.34 -1.34
C PHE A 96 -4.15 21.74 -0.26
N PRO A 97 -4.03 23.04 0.07
CA PRO A 97 -3.01 23.53 0.99
C PRO A 97 -3.05 22.84 2.35
N GLY A 98 -1.88 22.54 2.91
CA GLY A 98 -1.66 21.93 4.22
C GLY A 98 -2.01 20.44 4.32
N THR A 99 -2.54 19.83 3.26
CA THR A 99 -2.96 18.42 3.29
C THR A 99 -1.77 17.48 3.45
N ILE A 100 -0.64 17.77 2.80
CA ILE A 100 0.55 16.92 2.86
C ILE A 100 1.11 16.91 4.29
N ASP A 101 1.30 18.08 4.89
CA ASP A 101 1.85 18.21 6.23
C ASP A 101 0.96 17.55 7.30
N GLN A 102 -0.37 17.71 7.17
CA GLN A 102 -1.33 17.01 8.04
C GLN A 102 -1.20 15.48 7.94
N LEU A 103 -1.02 14.97 6.72
CA LEU A 103 -0.86 13.53 6.49
C LEU A 103 0.47 13.00 7.03
N VAL A 104 1.56 13.77 6.88
CA VAL A 104 2.86 13.42 7.45
C VAL A 104 2.77 13.33 8.97
N LYS A 105 2.26 14.39 9.62
CA LYS A 105 2.08 14.40 11.08
C LYS A 105 1.23 13.22 11.56
N LYS A 106 0.12 12.94 10.89
CA LYS A 106 -0.74 11.80 11.23
C LYS A 106 -0.02 10.45 11.08
N ALA A 107 0.86 10.31 10.09
CA ALA A 107 1.64 9.09 9.91
C ALA A 107 2.70 8.92 11.01
N GLU A 108 3.35 10.01 11.40
CA GLU A 108 4.29 10.04 12.53
C GLU A 108 3.61 9.70 13.85
N ASP A 109 2.46 10.30 14.14
CA ASP A 109 1.66 10.03 15.35
C ASP A 109 1.26 8.55 15.41
N LYS A 110 0.78 7.98 14.29
CA LYS A 110 0.40 6.56 14.21
C LYS A 110 1.60 5.64 14.44
N LYS A 111 2.76 5.98 13.88
CA LYS A 111 3.98 5.19 14.06
C LYS A 111 4.45 5.24 15.52
N ALA A 112 4.42 6.41 16.16
CA ALA A 112 4.76 6.55 17.57
C ALA A 112 3.79 5.77 18.48
N GLU A 113 2.50 5.69 18.12
CA GLU A 113 1.50 4.89 18.83
C GLU A 113 1.75 3.38 18.68
N GLU A 114 2.08 2.91 17.47
CA GLU A 114 2.45 1.51 17.21
C GLU A 114 3.74 1.11 17.96
N GLU A 115 4.75 1.99 18.00
CA GLU A 115 5.98 1.77 18.77
C GLU A 115 5.70 1.68 20.28
N LYS A 116 4.80 2.52 20.82
CA LYS A 116 4.36 2.41 22.22
C LYS A 116 3.65 1.09 22.52
N LEU A 117 2.76 0.63 21.64
CA LEU A 117 2.08 -0.67 21.80
C LEU A 117 3.09 -1.83 21.82
N SER A 118 4.08 -1.81 20.92
CA SER A 118 5.14 -2.83 20.89
C SER A 118 6.01 -2.84 22.14
N LEU A 119 6.22 -1.67 22.77
CA LEU A 119 6.89 -1.57 24.05
C LEU A 119 6.07 -2.25 25.16
N TRP A 120 4.75 -2.08 25.17
CA TRP A 120 3.89 -2.74 26.16
C TRP A 120 3.89 -4.26 26.01
N ASP A 121 3.89 -4.78 24.78
CA ASP A 121 4.03 -6.22 24.53
C ASP A 121 5.35 -6.75 25.12
N SER A 122 6.45 -5.99 24.99
CA SER A 122 7.75 -6.33 25.58
C SER A 122 7.78 -6.31 27.11
N VAL A 123 6.94 -5.46 27.75
CA VAL A 123 6.80 -5.42 29.21
C VAL A 123 6.01 -6.63 29.70
N THR A 124 4.99 -7.08 28.97
CA THR A 124 4.18 -8.23 29.34
C THR A 124 4.86 -9.58 29.15
N ASP A 125 5.88 -9.68 28.27
CA ASP A 125 6.64 -10.91 28.02
C ASP A 125 7.76 -11.17 29.03
N SER A 126 7.95 -10.28 30.00
CA SER A 126 8.84 -10.55 31.11
C SER A 126 8.16 -11.48 32.13
N LYS A 127 8.56 -12.75 32.10
CA LYS A 127 8.63 -13.62 33.29
C LYS A 127 9.58 -13.02 34.35
N ALA A 128 9.34 -11.78 34.75
CA ALA A 128 10.01 -11.11 35.85
C ALA A 128 8.96 -10.91 36.93
N GLY A 129 9.10 -11.70 37.99
CA GLY A 129 8.45 -11.37 39.24
C GLY A 129 8.84 -9.96 39.69
N VAL A 130 7.97 -9.41 40.54
CA VAL A 130 8.17 -8.21 41.36
C VAL A 130 7.86 -6.87 40.65
N PHE A 131 6.57 -6.61 40.48
CA PHE A 131 6.03 -5.27 40.79
C PHE A 131 5.11 -5.40 42.00
N LYS A 132 5.57 -4.92 43.17
CA LYS A 132 4.72 -4.69 44.35
C LYS A 132 4.45 -3.19 44.43
N PHE A 133 3.18 -2.81 44.33
CA PHE A 133 2.72 -1.50 44.78
C PHE A 133 2.46 -1.56 46.28
N SER A 134 3.08 -0.66 47.03
CA SER A 134 2.74 -0.40 48.44
C SER A 134 1.74 0.74 48.48
N PHE A 135 0.58 0.51 49.11
CA PHE A 135 -0.29 1.58 49.63
C PHE A 135 0.31 2.14 50.93
#